data_AF-A0A4U6LQF7-F1
#
_entry.id   AF-A0A4U6LQF7-F1
#
_cell.length_a   1.000
_cell.length_b   1.000
_cell.length_c   1.000
_cell.angle_alpha   90.00
_cell.angle_beta   90.00
_cell.angle_gamma   90.00
#
_symmetry.space_group_name_H-M   'P 1'
#
loop_
_entity.id
_entity.type
_entity.pdbx_description
1 polymer ?
#
loop_
_entity_poly.entity_id
_entity_poly.type
_entity_poly.pdbx_seq_one_letter_code
_entity_poly.pdbx_strand_id
1 'polypeptide(L)'
;FFADQDEFERLYTKYENDDSIRKQRVKAVELFSLMMQERASTGRIYIQNVDHCNTHSPFDPVVAPVRQSNLCLEIALPTKPLTDVNDENGE
;
A
#
# COMPACT_ATOMS: atom_id res chain seq x y z
N PHE A 1 6.53 5.04 -3.09
CA PHE A 1 5.64 3.87 -2.84
C PHE A 1 4.23 4.15 -3.31
N PHE A 2 3.43 4.94 -2.57
CA PHE A 2 2.05 5.24 -2.99
C PHE A 2 2.00 6.37 -4.03
N ALA A 3 2.84 7.39 -3.86
CA ALA A 3 2.81 8.60 -4.67
C ALA A 3 3.71 8.58 -5.90
N ASP A 4 4.79 7.80 -5.83
CA ASP A 4 5.86 7.74 -6.83
C ASP A 4 6.31 6.28 -6.98
N GLN A 5 6.11 5.74 -8.17
CA GLN A 5 6.46 4.36 -8.54
C GLN A 5 7.93 4.24 -8.94
N ASP A 6 8.49 5.23 -9.62
CA ASP A 6 9.90 5.22 -10.05
C ASP A 6 10.82 5.30 -8.84
N GLU A 7 10.50 6.16 -7.88
CA GLU A 7 11.24 6.26 -6.62
C GLU A 7 11.05 5.00 -5.76
N PHE A 8 9.87 4.36 -5.84
CA PHE A 8 9.67 3.07 -5.19
C PHE A 8 10.58 1.99 -5.77
N GLU A 9 10.61 1.83 -7.10
CA GLU A 9 11.46 0.84 -7.77
C GLU A 9 12.93 1.06 -7.41
N ARG A 10 13.41 2.31 -7.50
CA ARG A 10 14.78 2.68 -7.14
C ARG A 10 15.13 2.27 -5.72
N LEU A 11 14.27 2.58 -4.75
CA LEU A 11 14.49 2.23 -3.34
C LEU A 11 14.35 0.72 -3.09
N TYR A 12 13.39 0.07 -3.74
CA TYR A 12 13.16 -1.37 -3.61
C TYR A 12 14.38 -2.17 -4.07
N THR A 13 14.89 -1.91 -5.28
CA THR A 13 16.09 -2.57 -5.80
C THR A 13 17.33 -2.23 -4.98
N LYS A 14 17.46 -0.99 -4.50
CA LYS A 14 18.57 -0.60 -3.60
C LYS A 14 18.57 -1.46 -2.33
N TYR A 15 17.42 -1.56 -1.66
CA TYR A 15 17.33 -2.28 -0.39
C TYR A 15 17.28 -3.79 -0.55
N GLU A 16 16.86 -4.31 -1.71
CA GLU A 16 17.02 -5.72 -2.04
C GLU A 16 18.51 -6.12 -2.08
N ASN A 17 19.39 -5.22 -2.53
CA ASN A 17 20.84 -5.44 -2.63
C ASN A 17 21.64 -5.08 -1.36
N ASP A 18 21.01 -4.47 -0.35
CA ASP A 18 21.69 -4.05 0.89
C ASP A 18 21.64 -5.13 1.98
N ASP A 19 22.71 -5.91 2.14
CA ASP A 19 22.76 -7.04 3.09
C ASP A 19 22.64 -6.64 4.57
N SER A 20 22.77 -5.35 4.91
CA SER A 20 22.57 -4.87 6.28
C SER A 20 21.09 -4.84 6.69
N ILE A 21 20.18 -4.83 5.72
CA ILE A 21 18.74 -4.76 5.95
C ILE A 21 18.16 -6.17 6.07
N ARG A 22 17.50 -6.45 7.19
CA ARG A 22 16.76 -7.70 7.38
C ARG A 22 15.70 -7.86 6.29
N LYS A 23 15.77 -8.94 5.52
CA LYS A 23 14.85 -9.24 4.42
C LYS A 23 14.59 -10.74 4.27
N GLN A 24 13.51 -11.09 3.59
CA GLN A 24 13.17 -12.48 3.22
C GLN A 24 12.74 -12.50 1.75
N ARG A 25 13.17 -13.54 1.02
CA ARG A 25 12.74 -13.77 -0.36
C ARG A 25 11.64 -14.83 -0.39
N VAL A 26 10.64 -14.58 -1.23
CA VAL A 26 9.52 -15.48 -1.50
C VAL A 26 9.24 -15.41 -3.00
N LYS A 27 8.91 -16.52 -3.66
CA LYS A 27 8.58 -16.44 -5.08
C LYS A 27 7.24 -15.74 -5.25
N ALA A 28 7.13 -14.86 -6.24
CA ALA A 28 5.90 -14.15 -6.53
C ALA A 28 4.71 -15.11 -6.74
N VAL A 29 4.91 -16.20 -7.50
CA VAL A 29 3.85 -17.20 -7.73
C VAL A 29 3.34 -17.81 -6.41
N GLU A 30 4.24 -18.17 -5.50
CA GLU A 30 3.87 -18.75 -4.20
C GLU A 30 3.05 -17.76 -3.37
N LEU A 31 3.48 -16.49 -3.32
CA LEU A 31 2.79 -15.44 -2.57
C LEU A 31 1.42 -15.09 -3.16
N PHE A 32 1.33 -14.95 -4.49
CA PHE A 32 0.06 -14.65 -5.17
C PHE A 32 -0.91 -15.83 -5.09
N SER A 33 -0.43 -17.06 -5.23
CA SER A 33 -1.25 -18.27 -5.04
C SER A 33 -1.82 -18.33 -3.62
N LEU A 34 -1.01 -18.07 -2.59
CA LEU A 34 -1.46 -18.04 -1.20
C LEU A 34 -2.56 -16.98 -0.99
N MET A 35 -2.32 -15.74 -1.44
CA MET A 35 -3.30 -14.66 -1.33
C MET A 35 -4.63 -15.02 -2.01
N MET A 36 -4.57 -15.54 -3.23
CA MET A 36 -5.76 -15.87 -4.01
C MET A 36 -6.49 -17.10 -3.47
N GLN A 37 -5.77 -18.06 -2.89
CA GLN A 37 -6.35 -19.20 -2.20
C GLN A 37 -7.19 -18.74 -1.00
N GLU A 38 -6.63 -17.91 -0.11
CA GLU A 38 -7.36 -17.37 1.04
C GLU A 38 -8.55 -16.49 0.63
N ARG A 39 -8.38 -15.71 -0.45
CA ARG A 39 -9.48 -14.95 -1.07
C ARG A 39 -10.60 -15.86 -1.56
N ALA A 40 -10.28 -16.94 -2.27
CA ALA A 40 -11.27 -17.87 -2.78
C ALA A 40 -12.00 -18.62 -1.67
N SER A 41 -11.29 -19.00 -0.59
CA SER A 41 -11.86 -19.73 0.53
C SER A 41 -12.78 -18.90 1.42
N THR A 42 -12.45 -17.62 1.65
CA THR A 42 -13.18 -16.76 2.61
C THR A 42 -14.03 -15.68 1.96
N GLY A 43 -13.71 -15.30 0.72
CA GLY A 43 -14.32 -14.18 0.01
C GLY A 43 -13.97 -12.79 0.55
N ARG A 44 -13.08 -12.67 1.55
CA ARG A 44 -12.85 -11.42 2.30
C ARG A 44 -11.40 -10.93 2.34
N ILE A 45 -10.53 -11.51 1.52
CA ILE A 45 -9.19 -10.97 1.27
C ILE A 45 -9.28 -10.02 0.07
N TYR A 46 -9.30 -8.71 0.31
CA TYR A 46 -9.47 -7.71 -0.73
C TYR A 46 -8.13 -7.20 -1.30
N ILE A 47 -8.18 -6.57 -2.47
CA ILE A 47 -7.02 -6.08 -3.21
C ILE A 47 -7.24 -4.61 -3.50
N GLN A 48 -6.23 -3.78 -3.23
CA GLN A 48 -6.19 -2.38 -3.60
C GLN A 48 -4.99 -2.15 -4.53
N ASN A 49 -5.26 -1.64 -5.73
CA ASN A 49 -4.22 -1.24 -6.67
C ASN A 49 -3.80 0.20 -6.33
N VAL A 50 -2.82 0.30 -5.43
CA VAL A 50 -2.43 1.54 -4.74
C VAL A 50 -1.83 2.59 -5.69
N ASP A 51 -1.22 2.16 -6.78
CA ASP A 51 -0.75 2.99 -7.88
C ASP A 51 -1.93 3.65 -8.63
N HIS A 52 -2.96 2.89 -8.99
CA HIS A 52 -4.17 3.42 -9.62
C HIS A 52 -4.91 4.39 -8.71
N CYS A 53 -4.96 4.12 -7.40
CA CYS A 53 -5.55 5.02 -6.41
C CYS A 53 -4.84 6.38 -6.29
N ASN A 54 -3.63 6.54 -6.84
CA ASN A 54 -2.85 7.79 -6.76
C ASN A 54 -2.55 8.41 -8.13
N THR A 55 -2.51 7.61 -9.21
CA THR A 55 -2.36 8.11 -10.59
C THR A 55 -3.69 8.53 -11.22
N HIS A 56 -4.81 7.94 -10.77
CA HIS A 56 -6.16 8.29 -11.21
C HIS A 56 -7.03 8.71 -10.03
N SER A 57 -6.68 9.85 -9.45
CA SER A 57 -7.22 10.35 -8.20
C SER A 57 -7.54 11.84 -8.30
N PRO A 58 -8.52 12.36 -7.53
CA PRO A 58 -8.70 13.80 -7.38
C PRO A 58 -7.64 14.46 -6.46
N PHE A 59 -6.76 13.68 -5.83
CA PHE A 59 -5.76 14.18 -4.88
C PHE A 59 -4.36 14.25 -5.49
N ASP A 60 -3.60 15.30 -5.16
CA ASP A 60 -2.16 15.35 -5.45
C ASP A 60 -1.43 14.35 -4.53
N PRO A 61 -0.81 13.30 -5.08
CA PRO A 61 -0.20 12.26 -4.28
C PRO A 61 1.05 12.72 -3.51
N VAL A 62 1.66 13.86 -3.88
CA VAL A 62 2.79 14.44 -3.13
C VAL A 62 2.31 15.11 -1.85
N VAL A 63 1.10 15.68 -1.87
CA VAL A 63 0.53 16.43 -0.74
C VAL A 63 -0.40 15.57 0.12
N ALA A 64 -1.30 14.83 -0.51
CA ALA A 64 -2.38 14.09 0.13
C ALA A 64 -2.63 12.75 -0.59
N PRO A 65 -1.69 11.78 -0.53
CA PRO A 65 -1.86 10.49 -1.19
C PRO A 65 -2.91 9.62 -0.51
N VAL A 66 -3.59 8.79 -1.30
CA VAL A 66 -4.45 7.72 -0.81
C VAL A 66 -3.58 6.53 -0.43
N ARG A 67 -3.67 6.08 0.82
CA ARG A 67 -2.86 4.95 1.35
C ARG A 67 -3.69 3.76 1.84
N GLN A 68 -5.01 3.87 1.83
CA GLN A 68 -5.94 2.85 2.31
C GLN A 68 -7.30 2.96 1.60
N SER A 69 -8.23 2.09 1.99
CA SER A 69 -9.65 2.18 1.63
C SER A 69 -10.52 1.96 2.87
N ASN A 70 -11.83 2.19 2.76
CA ASN A 70 -12.79 1.83 3.81
C ASN A 70 -13.19 0.33 3.79
N LEU A 71 -14.14 -0.03 4.66
CA LEU A 71 -14.64 -1.39 4.87
C LEU A 71 -15.06 -2.13 3.60
N CYS A 72 -15.69 -1.45 2.65
CA CYS A 72 -16.30 -2.06 1.46
C CYS A 72 -15.52 -1.79 0.16
N LEU A 73 -14.28 -1.28 0.26
CA LEU A 73 -13.36 -1.04 -0.86
C LEU A 73 -13.79 0.03 -1.88
N GLU A 74 -14.70 0.93 -1.52
CA GLU A 74 -15.25 1.96 -2.41
C GLU A 74 -14.74 3.38 -2.13
N ILE A 75 -14.21 3.65 -0.93
CA ILE A 75 -13.73 4.98 -0.53
C ILE A 75 -12.21 5.04 -0.51
N ALA A 76 -11.65 5.97 -1.29
CA ALA A 76 -10.22 6.21 -1.44
C ALA A 76 -9.90 7.67 -1.05
N LEU A 77 -9.57 7.90 0.24
CA LEU A 77 -9.30 9.24 0.77
C LEU A 77 -7.91 9.33 1.41
N PRO A 78 -7.31 10.54 1.47
CA PRO A 78 -6.08 10.79 2.21
C PRO A 78 -6.29 10.56 3.70
N THR A 79 -5.25 10.07 4.38
CA THR A 79 -5.24 9.98 5.85
C THR A 79 -3.88 10.32 6.46
N LYS A 80 -3.89 10.78 7.71
CA LYS A 80 -2.73 10.96 8.58
C LYS A 80 -2.93 10.17 9.89
N PRO A 81 -1.86 9.52 10.39
CA PRO A 81 -1.93 8.80 11.65
C PRO A 81 -2.12 9.77 12.82
N LEU A 82 -2.89 9.35 13.81
CA LEU A 82 -3.04 10.06 15.09
C LEU A 82 -1.99 9.58 16.08
N THR A 83 -1.48 10.50 16.90
CA THR A 83 -0.60 10.17 18.04
C THR A 83 -1.35 10.08 19.38
N ASP A 84 -2.47 10.79 19.50
CA ASP A 84 -3.42 10.76 20.61
C ASP A 84 -4.86 10.82 20.06
N VAL A 85 -5.85 10.42 20.86
CA VAL A 85 -7.26 10.48 20.46
C VAL A 85 -7.75 11.92 20.18
N ASN A 86 -7.10 12.94 20.78
CA ASN A 86 -7.45 14.36 20.60
C ASN A 86 -6.44 15.10 19.70
N ASP A 87 -5.69 14.40 18.85
CA ASP A 87 -4.69 15.01 17.97
C ASP A 87 -5.35 15.90 16.91
N GLU A 88 -5.17 17.22 17.02
CA GLU A 88 -5.71 18.20 16.06
C GLU A 88 -5.01 18.16 14.69
N ASN A 89 -3.88 17.44 14.56
CA ASN A 89 -3.18 17.28 13.28
C ASN A 89 -3.51 15.95 12.58
N GLY A 90 -4.36 15.14 13.20
CA GLY A 90 -4.93 13.94 12.59
C GLY A 90 -5.96 14.32 11.52
N GLU A 91 -5.71 13.88 10.29
CA GLU A 91 -6.69 13.79 9.21
C GLU A 91 -6.12 12.94 8.10
#